data_AF-A0A2V4XGU9-F1
#
_entry.id   AF-A0A2V4XGU9-F1
#
_cell.length_a   1.000
_cell.length_b   1.000
_cell.length_c   1.000
_cell.angle_alpha   90.00
_cell.angle_beta   90.00
_cell.angle_gamma   90.00
#
_symmetry.space_group_name_H-M   'P 1'
#
loop_
_entity.id
_entity.type
_entity.pdbx_description
1 polymer ?
#
loop_
_entity_poly.entity_id
_entity_poly.type
_entity_poly.pdbx_seq_one_letter_code
_entity_poly.pdbx_strand_id
1 'polypeptide(L)' 'MKNILLILLVIIAIAMIGLGLRADILPPVLTGIGFLIIAVLLFKKE' A
#
# COMPACT_ATOMS: atom_id res chain seq x y z
N MET A 1 -2.67 10.41 -14.98
CA MET A 1 -1.53 10.42 -14.02
C MET A 1 -1.92 9.89 -12.65
N LYS A 2 -3.00 10.37 -12.01
CA LYS A 2 -3.44 9.90 -10.69
C LYS A 2 -3.81 8.41 -10.61
N ASN A 3 -4.52 7.87 -11.61
CA ASN A 3 -4.88 6.44 -11.63
C ASN A 3 -3.65 5.54 -11.68
N ILE A 4 -2.61 5.96 -12.40
CA ILE A 4 -1.33 5.23 -12.47
C ILE A 4 -0.65 5.23 -11.09
N LEU A 5 -0.65 6.39 -10.40
CA LEU A 5 -0.12 6.50 -9.04
C LEU A 5 -0.90 5.64 -8.04
N LEU A 6 -2.23 5.59 -8.12
CA LEU A 6 -3.07 4.73 -7.29
C LEU A 6 -2.78 3.25 -7.52
N ILE A 7 -2.68 2.82 -8.78
CA ILE A 7 -2.35 1.44 -9.14
C ILE A 7 -0.97 1.06 -8.60
N LEU A 8 0.04 1.93 -8.79
CA LEU A 8 1.38 1.74 -8.23
C LEU A 8 1.35 1.65 -6.70
N LEU A 9 0.59 2.52 -6.03
CA LEU A 9 0.48 2.53 -4.57
C LEU A 9 -0.09 1.22 -4.04
N VAL A 10 -1.12 0.69 -4.69
CA VAL A 10 -1.73 -0.60 -4.33
C VAL A 10 -0.76 -1.76 -4.57
N ILE A 11 -0.02 -1.77 -5.68
CA ILE A 11 0.98 -2.79 -5.96
C ILE A 11 2.08 -2.80 -4.89
N ILE A 12 2.61 -1.62 -4.54
CA ILE A 12 3.65 -1.50 -3.50
C ILE A 12 3.11 -1.93 -2.14
N ALA A 13 1.87 -1.57 -1.80
CA ALA A 13 1.24 -1.98 -0.56
C ALA A 13 1.15 -3.51 -0.43
N ILE A 14 0.70 -4.19 -1.49
CA ILE A 14 0.62 -5.66 -1.53
C ILE A 14 2.01 -6.29 -1.41
N ALA A 15 3.01 -5.74 -2.11
CA ALA A 15 4.38 -6.23 -2.04
C ALA A 15 4.97 -6.10 -0.62
N MET A 16 4.77 -4.96 0.04
CA MET A 16 5.25 -4.69 1.40
C MET A 16 4.59 -5.60 2.44
N ILE A 17 3.28 -5.83 2.32
CA ILE A 17 2.55 -6.79 3.17
C ILE A 17 3.07 -8.21 2.93
N GLY A 18 3.21 -8.63 1.67
CA GLY A 18 3.71 -9.95 1.31
C GLY A 18 5.12 -10.21 1.83
N LEU A 19 6.03 -9.23 1.70
CA LEU A 19 7.39 -9.30 2.23
C LEU A 19 7.39 -9.35 3.77
N GLY A 20 6.62 -8.47 4.41
CA GLY A 20 6.54 -8.42 5.86
C GLY A 20 5.99 -9.71 6.48
N LEU A 21 4.94 -10.29 5.89
CA LEU A 21 4.37 -11.57 6.33
C LEU A 21 5.32 -12.75 6.10
N ARG A 22 6.07 -12.76 4.99
CA ARG A 22 7.03 -13.84 4.69
C ARG A 22 8.28 -13.80 5.55
N ALA A 23 8.71 -12.61 5.96
CA ALA A 23 9.93 -12.41 6.74
C ALA A 23 9.67 -12.17 8.23
N ASP A 24 8.41 -12.23 8.68
CA ASP A 24 7.97 -11.90 10.05
C ASP A 24 8.40 -10.50 10.51
N ILE A 25 8.46 -9.56 9.55
CA ILE A 25 8.82 -8.16 9.79
C ILE A 25 7.53 -7.36 9.84
N LEU A 26 7.13 -6.94 11.04
CA LEU A 26 5.92 -6.15 11.27
C LEU A 26 5.94 -4.76 10.58
N PRO A 27 7.06 -3.99 10.59
CA PRO A 27 7.08 -2.65 9.97
C PRO A 27 6.64 -2.58 8.49
N PRO A 28 7.12 -3.45 7.57
CA PRO A 28 6.62 -3.51 6.20
C PRO A 28 5.13 -3.79 6.08
N VAL A 29 4.58 -4.68 6.93
CA VAL A 29 3.14 -4.98 6.96
C VAL A 29 2.34 -3.72 7.32
N LEU A 30 2.70 -3.04 8.41
CA LEU A 30 2.03 -1.83 8.86
C LEU A 30 2.14 -0.70 7.83
N THR A 31 3.30 -0.58 7.18
CA THR A 31 3.52 0.43 6.14
C THR A 31 2.65 0.15 4.90
N GLY A 32 2.53 -1.12 4.47
CA GLY A 32 1.64 -1.51 3.37
C GLY A 32 0.17 -1.27 3.70
N ILE A 33 -0.27 -1.54 4.94
CA ILE A 33 -1.62 -1.16 5.41
C ILE A 33 -1.80 0.36 5.36
N GLY A 34 -0.80 1.14 5.79
CA GLY A 34 -0.82 2.61 5.69
C GLY A 34 -0.96 3.11 4.25
N PHE A 35 -0.27 2.48 3.30
CA PHE A 35 -0.39 2.81 1.87
C PHE A 35 -1.78 2.48 1.31
N LEU A 36 -2.43 1.41 1.76
CA LEU A 36 -3.82 1.14 1.40
C LEU A 36 -4.77 2.22 1.93
N ILE A 37 -4.56 2.70 3.17
CA ILE A 37 -5.35 3.81 3.72
C ILE A 37 -5.16 5.08 2.88
N ILE A 38 -3.92 5.41 2.51
CA ILE A 38 -3.63 6.57 1.65
C ILE A 38 -4.26 6.38 0.26
N ALA A 39 -4.24 5.17 -0.31
CA ALA A 39 -4.88 4.87 -1.59
C ALA A 39 -6.38 5.19 -1.53
N VAL A 40 -7.07 4.73 -0.48
CA VAL A 40 -8.50 4.97 -0.28
C VAL A 40 -8.78 6.47 -0.09
N LEU A 41 -7.98 7.17 0.71
CA LEU A 41 -8.13 8.61 0.92
C LEU A 41 -7.89 9.41 -0.36
N LEU A 42 -6.89 9.03 -1.15
CA LEU A 42 -6.57 9.69 -2.42
C LEU A 42 -7.64 9.46 -3.48
N PHE A 43 -8.23 8.25 -3.50
CA PHE A 43 -9.35 7.90 -4.38
C PHE A 43 -10.64 8.66 -3.99
N LYS A 44 -10.95 8.77 -2.69
CA LYS A 44 -12.14 9.48 -2.19
C LYS A 44 -12.08 11.00 -2.36
N LYS A 45 -10.89 11.57 -2.52
CA LYS A 45 -10.69 13.02 -2.74
C LYS A 45 -11.03 13.45 -4.17
N GLU A 46 -11.36 12.51 -5.05
CA GLU A 46 -11.91 12.76 -6.40
C GLU A 46 -13.44 12.74 -6.38
#